data_AF-A0A7J3BDU9-F1
#
_entry.id   AF-A0A7J3BDU9-F1
#
_cell.length_a   1.000
_cell.length_b   1.000
_cell.length_c   1.000
_cell.angle_alpha   90.00
_cell.angle_beta   90.00
_cell.angle_gamma   90.00
#
_symmetry.space_group_name_H-M   'P 1'
#
loop_
_entity.id
_entity.type
_entity.pdbx_description
1 polymer ?
#
loop_
_entity_poly.entity_id
_entity_poly.type
_entity_poly.pdbx_seq_one_letter_code
_entity_poly.pdbx_strand_id
1 'polypeptide(L)'
;FEADLQDYLVKNLEDIEPGLKLYEEYAGTSGNQYVTDVGRIDILAKDHNGDFVVIELKRHGSDRSFGQLSRYMGWVKKHLAKDRNVRGVIIARKADDELKYAASINPNISIKEYEVTFTFKNASLEVE
;
A
#
# COMPACT_ATOMS: atom_id res chain seq x y z
N PHE A 1 13.82 5.58 2.87
CA PHE A 1 13.33 5.14 1.55
C PHE A 1 11.94 4.55 1.63
N GLU A 2 11.73 3.36 2.20
CA GLU A 2 10.36 2.82 2.38
C GLU A 2 9.58 3.65 3.40
N ALA A 3 10.22 4.05 4.52
CA ALA A 3 9.59 4.94 5.50
C ALA A 3 9.13 6.27 4.88
N ASP A 4 9.98 6.95 4.09
CA ASP A 4 9.61 8.22 3.44
C ASP A 4 8.47 8.04 2.43
N LEU A 5 8.49 6.96 1.64
CA LEU A 5 7.40 6.62 0.73
C LEU A 5 6.11 6.39 1.51
N GLN A 6 6.19 5.65 2.60
CA GLN A 6 5.03 5.35 3.43
C GLN A 6 4.47 6.62 4.07
N ASP A 7 5.31 7.47 4.65
CA ASP A 7 4.91 8.75 5.23
C ASP A 7 4.25 9.67 4.19
N TYR A 8 4.74 9.64 2.95
CA TYR A 8 4.11 10.31 1.82
C TYR A 8 2.74 9.70 1.50
N LEU A 9 2.68 8.39 1.28
CA LEU A 9 1.46 7.70 0.83
C LEU A 9 0.35 7.75 1.88
N VAL A 10 0.66 7.63 3.17
CA VAL A 10 -0.33 7.76 4.27
C VAL A 10 -1.02 9.13 4.23
N LYS A 11 -0.33 10.18 3.76
CA LYS A 11 -0.89 11.53 3.61
C LYS A 11 -1.55 11.76 2.24
N ASN A 12 -1.23 10.95 1.24
CA ASN A 12 -1.64 11.12 -0.15
C ASN A 12 -2.18 9.80 -0.74
N LEU A 13 -3.08 9.12 -0.03
CA LEU A 13 -3.61 7.82 -0.46
C LEU A 13 -4.34 7.89 -1.81
N GLU A 14 -4.84 9.06 -2.19
CA GLU A 14 -5.48 9.29 -3.49
C GLU A 14 -4.53 9.05 -4.68
N ASP A 15 -3.21 9.16 -4.49
CA ASP A 15 -2.22 8.86 -5.53
C ASP A 15 -2.15 7.35 -5.84
N ILE A 16 -2.52 6.51 -4.88
CA ILE A 16 -2.65 5.06 -5.09
C ILE A 16 -3.94 4.80 -5.85
N GLU A 17 -5.04 5.32 -5.31
CA GLU A 17 -6.38 5.21 -5.87
C GLU A 17 -7.31 6.28 -5.27
N PRO A 18 -8.12 6.96 -6.10
CA PRO A 18 -9.05 7.99 -5.63
C PRO A 18 -10.02 7.49 -4.55
N GLY A 19 -10.21 8.28 -3.50
CA GLY A 19 -11.17 8.00 -2.44
C GLY A 19 -10.71 6.98 -1.39
N LEU A 20 -9.45 6.52 -1.44
CA LEU A 20 -8.85 5.76 -0.35
C LEU A 20 -8.74 6.61 0.91
N LYS A 21 -9.12 6.00 2.04
CA LYS A 21 -8.98 6.58 3.37
C LYS A 21 -8.24 5.63 4.27
N LEU A 22 -7.35 6.17 5.10
CA LEU A 22 -6.64 5.38 6.09
C LEU A 22 -7.65 4.71 7.02
N TYR A 23 -7.41 3.44 7.35
CA TYR A 23 -8.27 2.76 8.30
C TYR A 23 -8.07 3.35 9.70
N GLU A 24 -9.16 3.56 10.42
CA GLU A 24 -9.15 4.04 11.81
C GLU A 24 -10.07 3.15 12.65
N GLU A 25 -9.56 2.68 13.78
CA GLU A 25 -10.37 2.02 14.81
C GLU A 25 -10.87 3.01 15.85
N TYR A 26 -11.99 2.68 16.48
CA TYR A 26 -12.58 3.47 17.58
C TYR A 26 -11.61 3.73 18.73
N ALA A 27 -10.60 2.87 18.93
CA ALA A 27 -9.58 3.02 19.97
C ALA A 27 -8.40 3.93 19.56
N GLY A 28 -8.44 4.55 18.38
CA GLY A 28 -7.37 5.40 17.85
C GLY A 28 -6.25 4.63 17.15
N THR A 29 -6.38 3.31 16.96
CA THR A 29 -5.44 2.54 16.12
C THR A 29 -5.53 3.03 14.67
N SER A 30 -4.37 3.40 14.12
CA SER A 30 -4.23 3.88 12.75
C SER A 30 -3.88 2.72 11.81
N GLY A 31 -4.37 2.79 10.58
CA GLY A 31 -4.01 1.89 9.49
C GLY A 31 -2.56 2.01 9.04
N ASN A 32 -1.81 3.02 9.50
CA ASN A 32 -0.37 3.12 9.25
C ASN A 32 0.40 2.15 10.13
N GLN A 33 1.21 1.26 9.54
CA GLN A 33 1.97 0.22 10.26
C GLN A 33 1.06 -0.64 11.14
N TYR A 34 -0.11 -1.03 10.62
CA TYR A 34 -1.15 -1.73 11.38
C TYR A 34 -0.65 -3.12 11.83
N VAL A 35 -0.58 -3.33 13.14
CA VAL A 35 -0.03 -4.54 13.76
C VAL A 35 -1.11 -5.62 13.85
N THR A 36 -0.76 -6.84 13.44
CA THR A 36 -1.62 -8.03 13.51
C THR A 36 -0.84 -9.21 14.10
N ASP A 37 -1.52 -10.30 14.41
CA ASP A 37 -0.89 -11.54 14.89
C ASP A 37 -0.01 -12.21 13.82
N VAL A 38 -0.20 -11.87 12.55
CA VAL A 38 0.51 -12.47 11.41
C VAL A 38 1.57 -11.56 10.82
N GLY A 39 1.84 -10.42 11.45
CA GLY A 39 2.82 -9.43 11.03
C GLY A 39 2.25 -8.02 11.00
N ARG A 40 3.01 -7.10 10.41
CA ARG A 40 2.66 -5.69 10.32
C ARG A 40 2.32 -5.35 8.88
N ILE A 41 1.15 -4.77 8.67
CA ILE A 41 0.67 -4.26 7.39
C ILE A 41 1.23 -2.85 7.22
N ASP A 42 1.82 -2.54 6.07
CA ASP A 42 2.42 -1.21 5.89
C ASP A 42 1.38 -0.10 5.93
N ILE A 43 0.31 -0.26 5.15
CA ILE A 43 -0.84 0.63 5.14
C ILE A 43 -2.12 -0.20 5.01
N LEU A 44 -3.04 -0.03 5.96
CA LEU A 44 -4.40 -0.55 5.89
C LEU A 44 -5.36 0.61 5.63
N ALA A 45 -6.16 0.50 4.57
CA ALA A 45 -7.08 1.53 4.13
C ALA A 45 -8.48 0.97 3.84
N LYS A 46 -9.42 1.87 3.59
CA LYS A 46 -10.73 1.58 3.02
C LYS A 46 -10.94 2.41 1.76
N ASP A 47 -11.61 1.82 0.79
CA ASP A 47 -12.07 2.56 -0.38
C ASP A 47 -13.41 3.25 -0.14
N HIS A 48 -13.92 3.92 -1.18
CA HIS A 48 -15.15 4.69 -1.13
C HIS A 48 -16.39 3.83 -0.83
N ASN A 49 -16.35 2.51 -1.07
CA ASN A 49 -17.44 1.58 -0.74
C ASN A 49 -17.34 1.05 0.70
N GLY A 50 -16.24 1.35 1.39
CA GLY A 50 -15.92 0.84 2.71
C GLY A 50 -15.31 -0.56 2.68
N ASP A 51 -14.87 -1.04 1.51
CA ASP A 51 -14.12 -2.28 1.37
C ASP A 51 -12.67 -2.05 1.78
N PHE A 52 -12.01 -3.09 2.28
CA PHE A 52 -10.66 -3.00 2.82
C PHE A 52 -9.60 -3.13 1.73
N VAL A 53 -8.56 -2.31 1.86
CA VAL A 53 -7.41 -2.30 0.96
C VAL A 53 -6.15 -2.48 1.79
N VAL A 54 -5.48 -3.62 1.59
CA VAL A 54 -4.20 -3.94 2.25
C VAL A 54 -3.07 -3.55 1.30
N ILE A 55 -2.20 -2.65 1.73
CA ILE A 55 -1.12 -2.12 0.89
C ILE A 55 0.21 -2.55 1.50
N GLU A 56 1.05 -3.18 0.67
CA GLU A 56 2.39 -3.62 1.02
C GLU A 56 3.41 -2.85 0.18
N LEU A 57 4.42 -2.27 0.82
CA LEU A 57 5.46 -1.49 0.17
C LEU A 57 6.73 -2.33 0.00
N LYS A 58 7.39 -2.20 -1.15
CA LYS A 58 8.66 -2.87 -1.44
C LYS A 58 9.61 -1.98 -2.20
N ARG A 59 10.90 -2.06 -1.89
CA ARG A 59 11.93 -1.62 -2.86
C ARG A 59 11.97 -2.53 -4.08
N HIS A 60 11.87 -3.84 -3.87
CA HIS A 60 11.90 -4.86 -4.92
C HIS A 60 10.81 -5.90 -4.64
N GLY A 61 9.85 -6.04 -5.54
CA GLY A 61 8.73 -6.96 -5.40
C GLY A 61 9.03 -8.32 -6.03
N SER A 62 9.10 -9.37 -5.20
CA SER A 62 9.17 -10.78 -5.64
C SER A 62 7.89 -11.54 -5.27
N ASP A 63 7.79 -12.80 -5.69
CA ASP A 63 6.70 -13.73 -5.34
C ASP A 63 6.44 -13.85 -3.81
N ARG A 64 7.48 -13.69 -2.97
CA ARG A 64 7.35 -13.62 -1.51
C ARG A 64 6.41 -12.51 -1.06
N SER A 65 6.40 -11.37 -1.76
CA SER A 65 5.49 -10.26 -1.49
C SER A 65 4.02 -10.67 -1.70
N PHE A 66 3.74 -11.54 -2.68
CA PHE A 66 2.39 -12.08 -2.90
C PHE A 66 1.93 -12.93 -1.71
N GLY A 67 2.78 -13.83 -1.22
CA GLY A 67 2.47 -14.67 -0.06
C GLY A 67 2.25 -13.83 1.22
N GLN A 68 3.12 -12.83 1.43
CA GLN A 68 2.99 -11.91 2.56
C GLN A 68 1.68 -11.11 2.51
N LEU A 69 1.39 -10.47 1.38
CA LEU A 69 0.15 -9.71 1.19
C LEU A 69 -1.09 -10.61 1.34
N SER A 70 -1.08 -11.80 0.74
CA SER A 70 -2.19 -12.76 0.84
C SER A 70 -2.48 -13.16 2.29
N ARG A 71 -1.43 -13.36 3.10
CA ARG A 71 -1.56 -13.65 4.53
C ARG A 71 -2.25 -12.50 5.27
N TYR A 72 -1.85 -11.25 4.99
CA TYR A 72 -2.45 -10.07 5.60
C TYR A 72 -3.91 -9.88 5.17
N MET A 73 -4.21 -10.02 3.88
CA MET A 73 -5.57 -9.97 3.36
C MET A 73 -6.48 -11.01 4.03
N GLY A 74 -6.00 -12.25 4.20
CA GLY A 74 -6.73 -13.30 4.90
C GLY A 74 -7.04 -12.95 6.36
N TRP A 75 -6.05 -12.38 7.07
CA TRP A 75 -6.26 -11.93 8.45
C TRP A 75 -7.29 -10.79 8.51
N VAL A 76 -7.18 -9.77 7.66
CA VAL A 76 -8.14 -8.65 7.59
C VAL A 76 -9.54 -9.15 7.25
N LYS A 77 -9.66 -10.08 6.28
CA LYS A 77 -10.96 -10.65 5.89
C LYS A 77 -11.64 -11.34 7.06
N LYS A 78 -10.88 -12.10 7.84
CA LYS A 78 -11.39 -12.86 8.99
C LYS A 78 -11.77 -11.98 10.18
N HIS A 79 -10.96 -10.97 10.50
CA HIS A 79 -11.11 -10.23 11.77
C HIS A 79 -11.81 -8.88 11.64
N LEU A 80 -11.67 -8.19 10.51
CA LEU A 80 -12.13 -6.80 10.34
C LEU A 80 -13.24 -6.66 9.31
N ALA A 81 -13.17 -7.42 8.22
CA ALA A 81 -13.97 -7.12 7.02
C ALA A 81 -15.45 -7.45 7.16
N LYS A 82 -15.86 -8.42 7.99
CA LYS A 82 -17.23 -8.94 8.01
C LYS A 82 -17.66 -9.30 6.56
N ASP A 83 -18.75 -8.70 6.09
CA ASP A 83 -19.28 -8.89 4.73
C ASP A 83 -18.59 -8.03 3.66
N ARG A 84 -17.66 -7.15 4.06
CA ARG A 84 -16.90 -6.30 3.14
C ARG A 84 -15.85 -7.08 2.37
N ASN A 85 -15.49 -6.59 1.20
CA ASN A 85 -14.41 -7.17 0.40
C ASN A 85 -13.05 -6.78 0.96
N VAL A 86 -12.04 -7.56 0.60
CA VAL A 86 -10.64 -7.27 0.91
C VAL A 86 -9.84 -7.46 -0.37
N ARG A 87 -9.13 -6.43 -0.79
CA ARG A 87 -8.18 -6.47 -1.91
C ARG A 87 -6.81 -5.98 -1.46
N GLY A 88 -5.80 -6.34 -2.23
CA GLY A 88 -4.42 -6.07 -1.94
C GLY A 88 -3.74 -5.27 -3.05
N VAL A 89 -2.80 -4.41 -2.66
CA VAL A 89 -1.96 -3.64 -3.57
C VAL A 89 -0.51 -3.79 -3.14
N ILE A 90 0.34 -4.29 -4.03
CA ILE A 90 1.79 -4.27 -3.83
C ILE A 90 2.32 -3.05 -4.56
N ILE A 91 2.99 -2.15 -3.84
CA ILE A 91 3.64 -0.98 -4.42
C ILE A 91 5.14 -1.19 -4.36
N ALA A 92 5.80 -1.28 -5.52
CA ALA A 92 7.22 -1.56 -5.62
C ALA A 92 7.96 -0.57 -6.52
N ARG A 93 9.27 -0.37 -6.37
CA ARG A 93 10.03 0.36 -7.43
C ARG A 93 10.16 -0.48 -8.70
N LYS A 94 10.21 -1.80 -8.52
CA LYS A 94 10.28 -2.79 -9.57
C LYS A 94 9.67 -4.10 -9.08
N ALA A 95 8.87 -4.73 -9.92
CA ALA A 95 8.30 -6.05 -9.70
C ALA A 95 8.90 -7.06 -10.68
N ASP A 96 9.31 -8.20 -10.14
CA ASP A 96 9.77 -9.32 -10.95
C ASP A 96 8.61 -10.00 -11.68
N ASP A 97 8.94 -10.71 -12.76
CA ASP A 97 7.95 -11.42 -13.56
C ASP A 97 7.26 -12.52 -12.76
N GLU A 98 7.95 -13.17 -11.83
CA GLU A 98 7.36 -14.15 -10.91
C GLU A 98 6.22 -13.54 -10.08
N LEU A 99 6.42 -12.32 -9.57
CA LEU A 99 5.38 -11.60 -8.84
C LEU A 99 4.21 -11.24 -9.76
N LYS A 100 4.51 -10.75 -10.98
CA LYS A 100 3.49 -10.41 -11.98
C LYS A 100 2.65 -11.63 -12.36
N TYR A 101 3.28 -12.78 -12.58
CA TYR A 101 2.59 -14.04 -12.85
C TYR A 101 1.71 -14.46 -11.67
N ALA A 102 2.22 -14.43 -10.44
CA ALA A 102 1.45 -14.78 -9.25
C ALA A 102 0.21 -13.87 -9.08
N ALA A 103 0.36 -12.57 -9.27
CA ALA A 103 -0.75 -11.62 -9.20
C ALA A 103 -1.76 -11.79 -10.34
N SER A 104 -1.33 -12.17 -11.54
CA SER A 104 -2.19 -12.24 -12.73
C SER A 104 -3.39 -13.19 -12.61
N ILE A 105 -3.30 -14.20 -11.75
CA ILE A 105 -4.38 -15.18 -11.52
C ILE A 105 -5.33 -14.78 -10.38
N ASN A 106 -5.01 -13.72 -9.62
CA ASN A 106 -5.81 -13.27 -8.49
C ASN A 106 -6.33 -11.85 -8.73
N PRO A 107 -7.59 -11.68 -9.14
CA PRO A 107 -8.14 -10.37 -9.47
C PRO A 107 -8.24 -9.41 -8.28
N ASN A 108 -8.10 -9.91 -7.04
CA ASN A 108 -8.11 -9.09 -5.83
C ASN A 108 -6.72 -8.56 -5.45
N ILE A 109 -5.67 -8.89 -6.20
CA ILE A 109 -4.31 -8.40 -5.96
C ILE A 109 -3.83 -7.65 -7.19
N SER A 110 -3.36 -6.42 -6.97
CA SER A 110 -2.76 -5.59 -8.01
C SER A 110 -1.33 -5.21 -7.64
N ILE A 111 -0.54 -4.89 -8.66
CA ILE A 111 0.83 -4.41 -8.51
C ILE A 111 0.88 -3.00 -9.11
N LYS A 112 1.51 -2.06 -8.39
CA LYS A 112 1.86 -0.73 -8.88
C LYS A 112 3.36 -0.55 -8.77
N GLU A 113 3.98 -0.12 -9.86
CA GLU A 113 5.37 0.34 -9.82
C GLU A 113 5.40 1.86 -9.62
N TYR A 114 6.35 2.35 -8.81
CA TYR A 114 6.52 3.79 -8.57
C TYR A 114 7.94 4.26 -8.89
N GLU A 115 8.05 5.51 -9.32
CA GLU A 115 9.31 6.18 -9.61
C GLU A 115 9.41 7.49 -8.82
N VAL A 116 10.63 7.84 -8.39
CA VAL A 116 10.92 9.12 -7.73
C VAL A 116 11.79 9.94 -8.67
N THR A 117 11.27 11.10 -9.08
CA THR A 117 11.99 12.05 -9.94
C THR A 117 12.43 13.25 -9.13
N PHE A 118 13.74 13.52 -9.08
CA PHE A 118 14.28 14.76 -8.52
C PHE A 118 14.59 15.74 -9.65
N THR A 119 14.06 16.95 -9.54
CA THR A 119 14.40 18.06 -10.44
C THR A 119 15.10 19.16 -9.64
N PHE A 120 16.28 19.58 -10.10
CA PHE A 120 17.05 20.66 -9.49
C PHE A 120 16.93 21.92 -10.32
N LYS A 121 16.89 23.08 -9.66
CA LYS A 121 16.95 24.39 -10.31
C LYS A 121 18.07 25.20 -9.67
N ASN A 122 18.68 26.07 -10.47
CA ASN A 122 19.69 26.99 -9.96
C ASN A 122 19.03 28.00 -9.01
N ALA A 123 19.69 28.28 -7.89
CA ALA A 123 19.34 29.40 -7.03
C ALA A 123 20.21 30.59 -7.44
N SER A 124 19.58 31.66 -7.93
CA SER A 124 20.24 32.92 -8.26
C SER A 124 19.60 34.05 -7.46
N LEU A 125 20.43 34.98 -6.98
CA LEU A 125 19.95 36.24 -6.41
C LEU A 125 19.44 37.10 -7.56
N GLU A 126 18.18 37.56 -7.48
CA GLU A 126 17.72 38.65 -8.33
C GLU A 126 18.51 39.89 -7.94
N VAL A 127 19.33 40.39 -8.88
CA VAL A 127 19.95 41.70 -8.77
C VAL A 127 19.10 42.62 -9.63
N GLU A 128 18.51 43.64 -8.99
CA GLU A 128 17.75 44.72 -9.65
C GLU A 128 18.54 45.40 -10.78
#